data_AF-A0A9E3QIT4-F1
#
_entry.id   AF-A0A9E3QIT4-F1
#
_cell.length_a   1.000
_cell.length_b   1.000
_cell.length_c   1.000
_cell.angle_alpha   90.00
_cell.angle_beta   90.00
_cell.angle_gamma   90.00
#
_symmetry.space_group_name_H-M   'P 1'
#
loop_
_entity.id
_entity.type
_entity.pdbx_description
1 polymer ?
#
loop_
_entity_poly.entity_id
_entity_poly.type
_entity_poly.pdbx_seq_one_letter_code
_entity_poly.pdbx_strand_id
1 'polypeptide(L)' 'MYELSDAREHLGALIARMQADGRIEESDFAVQLGHVFAHLNRAWHGRGDPQLDTVPDEELAARSQYPADLPPVG' A
#
# COMPACT_ATOMS: atom_id res chain seq x y z
N MET A 1 -2.75 -10.75 6.86
CA MET A 1 -3.69 -9.65 7.21
C MET A 1 -2.96 -8.38 7.69
N TYR A 2 -1.62 -8.40 7.77
CA TYR A 2 -0.80 -7.27 8.20
C TYR A 2 -0.74 -6.14 7.18
N GLU A 3 -0.79 -6.45 5.88
CA GLU A 3 -0.77 -5.45 4.80
C GLU A 3 -1.81 -4.33 4.93
N LEU A 4 -3.05 -4.64 5.37
CA LEU A 4 -4.07 -3.62 5.61
C LEU A 4 -3.78 -2.78 6.86
N SER A 5 -3.15 -3.38 7.88
CA SER A 5 -2.73 -2.66 9.08
C SER A 5 -1.58 -1.71 8.77
N ASP A 6 -0.60 -2.16 7.98
CA ASP A 6 0.55 -1.37 7.54
C ASP A 6 0.10 -0.24 6.61
N ALA A 7 -0.81 -0.51 5.66
CA ALA A 7 -1.41 0.51 4.81
C ALA A 7 -2.08 1.61 5.65
N ARG A 8 -2.82 1.22 6.70
CA ARG A 8 -3.45 2.18 7.64
C ARG A 8 -2.41 2.99 8.38
N GLU A 9 -1.33 2.37 8.87
CA GLU A 9 -0.25 3.07 9.58
C GLU A 9 0.44 4.09 8.67
N HIS A 10 0.85 3.68 7.47
CA HIS A 10 1.51 4.54 6.50
C HIS A 10 0.61 5.70 6.04
N LEU A 11 -0.66 5.41 5.74
CA LEU A 11 -1.61 6.46 5.37
C LEU A 11 -1.87 7.44 6.53
N GLY A 12 -1.99 6.93 7.75
CA GLY A 12 -2.14 7.75 8.95
C GLY A 12 -0.95 8.69 9.17
N ALA A 13 0.27 8.17 9.04
CA ALA A 13 1.50 8.95 9.15
C ALA A 13 1.60 10.04 8.06
N LEU A 14 1.23 9.71 6.82
CA LEU A 14 1.19 10.67 5.71
C LEU A 14 0.20 11.81 6.00
N ILE A 15 -1.02 11.48 6.43
CA ILE A 15 -2.04 12.48 6.79
C ILE A 15 -1.55 13.37 7.93
N ALA A 16 -1.02 12.78 9.00
CA ALA A 16 -0.54 13.53 10.17
C ALA A 16 0.58 14.50 9.79
N ARG A 17 1.51 14.08 8.91
CA ARG A 17 2.57 14.94 8.39
C ARG A 17 2.03 16.10 7.57
N MET A 18 1.11 15.83 6.64
CA MET A 18 0.48 16.88 5.82
C MET A 18 -0.28 17.89 6.69
N GLN A 19 -0.93 17.42 7.76
CA GLN A 19 -1.62 18.29 8.72
C GLN A 19 -0.66 19.15 9.55
N ALA A 20 0.48 18.59 9.97
CA ALA A 20 1.47 19.28 10.78
C ALA A 20 2.25 20.33 9.97
N ASP A 21 2.70 19.97 8.76
CA ASP A 21 3.59 20.80 7.95
C ASP A 21 2.80 21.75 7.01
N GLY A 22 1.52 21.48 6.79
CA GLY A 22 0.65 22.23 5.86
C GLY A 22 1.03 22.08 4.38
N ARG A 23 2.09 21.33 4.08
CA ARG A 23 2.61 21.05 2.73
C ARG A 23 3.40 19.75 2.72
N ILE A 24 3.45 19.09 1.57
CA ILE A 24 4.35 17.96 1.29
C ILE A 24 4.89 18.13 -0.12
N GLU A 25 6.17 17.85 -0.32
CA GLU A 25 6.76 17.85 -1.66
C GLU A 25 6.14 16.72 -2.49
N GLU A 26 5.86 16.98 -3.77
CA GLU A 26 5.17 16.01 -4.64
C GLU A 26 5.92 14.68 -4.73
N SER A 27 7.25 14.72 -4.80
CA SER A 27 8.10 13.52 -4.85
C SER A 27 7.96 12.65 -3.60
N ASP A 28 7.88 13.28 -2.43
CA ASP A 28 7.71 12.59 -1.15
C ASP A 28 6.27 12.06 -1.02
N PHE A 29 5.28 12.85 -1.42
CA PHE A 29 3.89 12.40 -1.48
C PHE A 29 3.74 11.17 -2.37
N ALA A 30 4.33 11.19 -3.57
CA ALA A 30 4.31 10.07 -4.50
C ALA A 30 4.96 8.80 -3.93
N VAL A 31 6.09 8.94 -3.23
CA VAL A 31 6.77 7.82 -2.58
C VAL A 31 5.92 7.23 -1.45
N GLN A 32 5.42 8.06 -0.54
CA GLN A 32 4.61 7.60 0.59
C GLN A 32 3.30 6.95 0.13
N LEU A 33 2.60 7.58 -0.82
CA LEU A 33 1.37 7.03 -1.38
C LEU A 33 1.65 5.75 -2.18
N GLY A 34 2.80 5.67 -2.87
CA GLY A 34 3.26 4.45 -3.53
C GLY A 34 3.42 3.27 -2.58
N HIS A 35 3.95 3.49 -1.37
CA HIS A 35 3.99 2.44 -0.34
C HIS A 35 2.60 1.98 0.07
N VAL A 36 1.67 2.93 0.32
CA VAL A 36 0.27 2.59 0.65
C VAL A 36 -0.34 1.72 -0.45
N PHE A 37 -0.17 2.09 -1.73
CA PHE A 37 -0.64 1.27 -2.84
C PHE A 37 -0.01 -0.12 -2.87
N ALA A 38 1.31 -0.23 -2.63
CA ALA A 38 1.97 -1.53 -2.59
C ALA A 38 1.34 -2.46 -1.53
N HIS A 39 1.07 -1.94 -0.32
CA HIS A 39 0.39 -2.71 0.73
C HIS A 39 -1.05 -3.12 0.33
N LEU A 40 -1.84 -2.18 -0.20
CA LEU A 40 -3.21 -2.46 -0.65
C LEU A 40 -3.24 -3.50 -1.78
N ASN A 41 -2.32 -3.40 -2.73
CA ASN A 41 -2.17 -4.33 -3.83
C ASN A 41 -1.80 -5.73 -3.33
N ARG A 42 -0.86 -5.83 -2.38
CA ARG A 42 -0.49 -7.12 -1.78
C ARG A 42 -1.64 -7.75 -1.01
N ALA A 43 -2.39 -6.95 -0.26
CA ALA A 43 -3.60 -7.41 0.42
C ALA A 43 -4.64 -7.95 -0.57
N TRP A 44 -4.84 -7.26 -1.69
CA TRP A 44 -5.77 -7.70 -2.72
C TRP A 44 -5.30 -8.98 -3.41
N HIS A 45 -4.06 -9.04 -3.89
CA HIS A 45 -3.53 -10.21 -4.59
C HIS A 45 -3.42 -11.45 -3.69
N GLY A 46 -3.15 -11.26 -2.39
CA GLY A 46 -3.08 -12.35 -1.42
C GLY A 46 -4.41 -12.74 -0.76
N ARG A 47 -5.55 -12.15 -1.16
CA ARG A 47 -6.86 -12.31 -0.47
C ARG A 47 -7.34 -13.75 -0.24
N GLY A 48 -6.81 -14.72 -0.98
CA GLY A 48 -7.12 -16.15 -0.84
C GLY A 48 -5.97 -17.01 -0.30
N ASP A 49 -4.85 -16.39 0.09
CA ASP A 49 -3.63 -17.07 0.51
C ASP A 49 -3.46 -17.02 2.04
N PRO A 50 -3.50 -18.17 2.73
CA PRO A 50 -3.29 -18.23 4.17
C PRO A 50 -1.82 -17.98 4.59
N GLN A 51 -0.87 -17.97 3.65
CA GLN A 51 0.57 -17.77 3.87
C GLN A 51 1.07 -16.40 3.39
N LEU A 52 0.18 -15.41 3.37
CA LEU A 52 0.43 -14.03 2.96
C LEU A 52 1.68 -13.38 3.59
N ASP A 53 2.13 -13.87 4.75
CA ASP A 53 3.22 -13.28 5.53
C ASP A 53 4.57 -13.98 5.32
N THR A 54 4.62 -15.05 4.49
CA THR A 54 5.84 -15.83 4.21
C THR A 54 6.17 -15.89 2.71
N VAL A 55 5.70 -14.91 1.96
CA VAL A 55 5.80 -14.85 0.52
C VAL A 55 7.24 -14.48 0.11
N PRO A 56 7.86 -15.17 -0.87
CA PRO A 56 9.18 -14.81 -1.38
C PRO A 56 9.21 -13.40 -2.00
N ASP A 57 10.36 -12.72 -1.97
CA ASP A 57 10.53 -11.34 -2.48
C ASP A 57 10.07 -11.16 -3.93
N GLU A 58 10.30 -12.15 -4.80
CA GLU A 58 9.88 -12.12 -6.20
C GLU A 58 8.35 -12.05 -6.33
N GLU A 59 7.66 -12.81 -5.49
CA GLU A 59 6.21 -12.83 -5.45
C GLU A 59 5.65 -11.60 -4.72
N LEU A 60 6.39 -11.04 -3.76
CA LEU A 60 6.08 -9.77 -3.11
C LEU A 60 6.06 -8.61 -4.12
N ALA A 61 7.04 -8.57 -5.03
CA ALA A 61 7.09 -7.57 -6.10
C ALA A 61 5.90 -7.70 -7.07
N ALA A 62 5.56 -8.94 -7.48
CA ALA A 62 4.40 -9.20 -8.32
C ALA A 62 3.10 -8.78 -7.65
N ARG A 63 2.91 -9.13 -6.38
CA ARG A 63 1.71 -8.77 -5.59
C ARG A 63 1.61 -7.27 -5.31
N SER A 64 2.71 -6.51 -5.40
CA SER A 64 2.71 -5.05 -5.19
C SER A 64 2.24 -4.26 -6.42
N GLN A 65 2.12 -4.88 -7.59
CA GLN A 65 1.63 -4.22 -8.81
C GLN A 65 0.15 -3.85 -8.69
N TYR A 66 -0.31 -2.87 -9.47
CA TYR A 66 -1.74 -2.54 -9.48
C TYR A 66 -2.58 -3.72 -9.99
N PRO A 67 -3.71 -4.03 -9.34
CA PRO A 67 -4.57 -5.12 -9.77
C PRO A 67 -5.21 -4.81 -11.12
N ALA A 68 -5.18 -5.79 -12.02
CA ALA A 68 -5.87 -5.71 -13.31
C ALA A 68 -7.35 -6.14 -13.21
N ASP A 69 -7.72 -6.83 -12.13
CA ASP A 69 -9.04 -7.42 -11.88
C ASP A 69 -9.90 -6.64 -10.88
N LEU A 70 -9.42 -5.49 -10.40
CA LEU A 70 -10.15 -4.59 -9.51
C LEU A 70 -10.46 -3.28 -10.24
N PRO A 71 -11.68 -3.11 -10.78
CA PRO A 71 -12.04 -1.88 -11.47
C PRO A 71 -12.07 -0.70 -10.48
N PRO A 72 -11.67 0.51 -10.90
CA PRO A 72 -11.81 1.69 -10.06
C PRO A 72 -13.28 1.96 -9.78
N VAL A 73 -13.58 2.33 -8.53
CA VAL A 73 -14.88 2.85 -8.13
C VAL A 73 -14.77 4.36 -7.99
N GLY A 74 -15.65 5.10 -8.68
CA GLY A 74 -15.73 6.56 -8.70
C GLY A 74 -17.15 7.03 -8.53
#